data_AF-A0A9D8P9E7-F1
#
_entry.id   AF-A0A9D8P9E7-F1
#
_cell.length_a   1.000
_cell.length_b   1.000
_cell.length_c   1.000
_cell.angle_alpha   90.00
_cell.angle_beta   90.00
_cell.angle_gamma   90.00
#
_symmetry.space_group_name_H-M   'P 1'
#
loop_
_entity.id
_entity.type
_entity.pdbx_description
1 polymer ?
#
loop_
_entity_poly.entity_id
_entity_poly.type
_entity_poly.pdbx_seq_one_letter_code
_entity_poly.pdbx_strand_id
1 'polypeptide(L)'
;MFKFGKRSGILVFLLWCNWIGACRSWQRGSSVNETPPDTRDWKVLQQAKLSAQHKYLAAHAEEAAAFRARPLGSDGIPAMLIGILSETAPEIWAEGPAHQLMGLTFTGVESGRLPQELHLGNGSDQELKIATFSCGSCHIGRVLDSQGLTTEIFGAPNTQIDTTAFRYFLWKASNDERLTASKVTSMLHDKPLGWFYGMEHKTEELRDRQLILGNPDLFVMRIKQSLNAREALINRGLGERTYRHAKDLLRGGVPGSLDAFGFTVLSLVVGPKVRDRGALDLADDEWAILPPAPPMVDIMSVWQQSRKHYAQWDGTIKNPLMRNIGAELGVIRDPEKVDRRNAAMTTALVGDLPPAPYPFEVDMAKAARGAAIYQSVCSKCHDHNLFVDVSVLRVDANRAKGLNSPARLGLIKGL
;
A
#
# COMPACT_ATOMS: atom_id res chain seq x y z
N MET A 1 -24.13 -29.86 -67.55
CA MET A 1 -24.39 -31.30 -67.60
C MET A 1 -24.49 -31.81 -66.17
N PHE A 2 -25.72 -31.93 -65.66
CA PHE A 2 -26.04 -32.29 -64.28
C PHE A 2 -25.89 -33.81 -64.07
N LYS A 3 -25.33 -34.23 -62.93
CA LYS A 3 -25.69 -35.51 -62.30
C LYS A 3 -25.81 -35.32 -60.79
N PHE A 4 -27.06 -35.33 -60.34
CA PHE A 4 -27.46 -35.60 -58.95
C PHE A 4 -27.44 -37.11 -58.71
N GLY A 5 -26.95 -37.52 -57.53
CA GLY A 5 -27.22 -38.84 -56.94
C GLY A 5 -27.81 -38.65 -55.54
N LYS A 6 -29.10 -39.00 -55.39
CA LYS A 6 -29.79 -39.13 -54.09
C LYS A 6 -29.66 -40.57 -53.58
N ARG A 7 -29.50 -40.72 -52.25
CA ARG A 7 -30.14 -41.72 -51.36
C ARG A 7 -29.62 -41.44 -49.93
N SER A 8 -30.40 -40.77 -49.07
CA SER A 8 -31.42 -41.31 -48.15
C SER A 8 -30.83 -41.99 -46.91
N GLY A 9 -31.01 -41.39 -45.72
CA GLY A 9 -30.70 -42.02 -44.43
C GLY A 9 -30.70 -41.07 -43.23
N ILE A 10 -31.89 -40.62 -42.81
CA ILE A 10 -32.33 -40.42 -41.42
C ILE A 10 -31.27 -39.96 -40.38
N LEU A 11 -31.32 -38.70 -39.93
CA LEU A 11 -31.64 -38.42 -38.51
C LEU A 11 -32.07 -36.96 -38.33
N VAL A 12 -33.28 -36.86 -37.81
CA VAL A 12 -34.03 -35.70 -37.37
C VAL A 12 -33.36 -35.00 -36.15
N PHE A 13 -33.59 -33.68 -36.04
CA PHE A 13 -33.31 -32.78 -34.92
C PHE A 13 -31.84 -32.39 -34.64
N LEU A 14 -31.43 -31.19 -35.10
CA LEU A 14 -30.57 -30.23 -34.36
C LEU A 14 -30.31 -28.97 -35.23
N LEU A 15 -31.29 -28.09 -35.37
CA LEU A 15 -31.08 -26.72 -35.86
C LEU A 15 -32.08 -25.80 -35.18
N TRP A 16 -31.80 -25.41 -33.93
CA TRP A 16 -32.24 -24.16 -33.32
C TRP A 16 -31.53 -23.99 -31.96
N CYS A 17 -30.35 -23.38 -31.99
CA CYS A 17 -29.76 -22.57 -30.90
C CYS A 17 -28.36 -22.12 -31.34
N ASN A 18 -28.30 -21.22 -32.31
CA ASN A 18 -27.10 -20.45 -32.62
C ASN A 18 -27.37 -18.99 -32.22
N TRP A 19 -27.42 -18.75 -30.92
CA TRP A 19 -27.38 -17.41 -30.32
C TRP A 19 -27.08 -17.54 -28.81
N ILE A 20 -25.83 -17.84 -28.49
CA ILE A 20 -25.06 -17.52 -27.25
C ILE A 20 -23.67 -18.08 -27.54
N GLY A 21 -22.88 -17.33 -28.30
CA GLY A 21 -21.56 -17.72 -28.79
C GLY A 21 -20.52 -16.69 -28.38
N ALA A 22 -20.18 -16.64 -27.10
CA ALA A 22 -18.99 -15.92 -26.61
C ALA A 22 -18.46 -16.55 -25.31
N CYS A 23 -18.36 -17.87 -25.25
CA CYS A 23 -17.48 -18.53 -24.28
C CYS A 23 -16.22 -18.94 -25.03
N ARG A 24 -15.26 -18.01 -25.16
CA ARG A 24 -13.91 -18.37 -25.60
C ARG A 24 -13.40 -19.43 -24.64
N SER A 25 -12.92 -20.53 -25.20
CA SER A 25 -12.26 -21.63 -24.50
C SER A 25 -11.14 -21.10 -23.62
N TRP A 26 -11.38 -21.04 -22.32
CA TRP A 26 -10.32 -20.90 -21.32
C TRP A 26 -9.41 -22.11 -21.49
N GLN A 27 -8.18 -21.89 -21.92
CA GLN A 27 -7.16 -22.94 -21.90
C GLN A 27 -7.04 -23.41 -20.46
N ARG A 28 -7.36 -24.71 -20.23
CA ARG A 28 -7.15 -25.37 -18.95
C ARG A 28 -5.67 -25.32 -18.61
N GLY A 29 -5.28 -24.36 -17.77
CA GLY A 29 -4.06 -24.49 -16.97
C GLY A 29 -4.15 -25.80 -16.17
N SER A 30 -3.03 -26.47 -15.98
CA SER A 30 -2.95 -27.73 -15.23
C SER A 30 -3.73 -27.62 -13.92
N SER A 31 -4.72 -28.50 -13.74
CA SER A 31 -5.45 -28.64 -12.48
C SER A 31 -4.43 -28.85 -11.36
N VAL A 32 -4.45 -27.97 -10.37
CA VAL A 32 -3.78 -28.23 -9.10
C VAL A 32 -4.41 -29.51 -8.56
N ASN A 33 -3.61 -30.56 -8.36
CA ASN A 33 -4.11 -31.85 -7.87
C ASN A 33 -4.99 -31.63 -6.64
N GLU A 34 -6.23 -32.09 -6.71
CA GLU A 34 -7.19 -32.06 -5.61
C GLU A 34 -6.56 -32.78 -4.40
N THR A 35 -6.00 -32.00 -3.48
CA THR A 35 -5.49 -32.56 -2.24
C THR A 35 -6.70 -32.70 -1.31
N PRO A 36 -7.04 -33.91 -0.85
CA PRO A 36 -8.19 -34.09 0.02
C PRO A 36 -8.09 -33.18 1.26
N PRO A 37 -9.23 -32.72 1.82
CA PRO A 37 -9.23 -31.85 2.98
C PRO A 37 -8.44 -32.49 4.12
N ASP A 38 -7.51 -31.74 4.70
CA ASP A 38 -6.74 -32.21 5.84
C ASP A 38 -7.67 -32.38 7.05
N THR A 39 -7.82 -33.62 7.52
CA THR A 39 -8.78 -33.98 8.58
C THR A 39 -8.19 -33.92 9.97
N ARG A 40 -6.92 -33.50 10.12
CA ARG A 40 -6.30 -33.34 11.43
C ARG A 40 -7.00 -32.24 12.23
N ASP A 41 -6.88 -32.33 13.55
CA ASP A 41 -7.37 -31.28 14.46
C ASP A 41 -6.79 -29.91 14.10
N TRP A 42 -7.59 -28.86 14.20
CA TRP A 42 -7.19 -27.51 13.79
C TRP A 42 -5.95 -27.03 14.55
N LYS A 43 -5.81 -27.33 15.85
CA LYS A 43 -4.63 -26.89 16.62
C LYS A 43 -3.36 -27.52 16.10
N VAL A 44 -3.41 -28.78 15.66
CA VAL A 44 -2.26 -29.46 15.04
C VAL A 44 -1.89 -28.78 13.72
N LEU A 45 -2.89 -28.43 12.89
CA LEU A 45 -2.68 -27.74 11.62
C LEU A 45 -2.15 -26.32 11.80
N GLN A 46 -2.74 -25.58 12.75
CA GLN A 46 -2.35 -24.23 13.11
C GLN A 46 -0.90 -24.23 13.58
N GLN A 47 -0.53 -25.12 14.50
CA GLN A 47 0.83 -25.20 15.02
C GLN A 47 1.85 -25.56 13.93
N ALA A 48 1.51 -26.50 13.03
CA ALA A 48 2.37 -26.84 11.90
C ALA A 48 2.60 -25.64 10.95
N LYS A 49 1.54 -24.87 10.66
CA LYS A 49 1.62 -23.67 9.82
C LYS A 49 2.42 -22.54 10.49
N LEU A 50 2.20 -22.29 11.77
CA LEU A 50 3.00 -21.33 12.55
C LEU A 50 4.47 -21.72 12.54
N SER A 51 4.78 -23.00 12.81
CA SER A 51 6.15 -23.50 12.78
C SER A 51 6.82 -23.35 11.41
N ALA A 52 6.09 -23.63 10.32
CA ALA A 52 6.61 -23.45 8.98
C ALA A 52 6.91 -21.98 8.66
N GLN A 53 6.02 -21.07 9.06
CA GLN A 53 6.22 -19.63 8.88
C GLN A 53 7.42 -19.12 9.71
N HIS A 54 7.52 -19.50 10.99
CA HIS A 54 8.66 -19.12 11.83
C HIS A 54 9.98 -19.63 11.28
N LYS A 55 10.03 -20.88 10.82
CA LYS A 55 11.21 -21.46 10.19
C LYS A 55 11.60 -20.69 8.92
N TYR A 56 10.62 -20.32 8.09
CA TYR A 56 10.86 -19.53 6.88
C TYR A 56 11.43 -18.16 7.23
N LEU A 57 10.78 -17.40 8.14
CA LEU A 57 11.25 -16.08 8.54
C LEU A 57 12.65 -16.12 9.19
N ALA A 58 12.96 -17.16 9.96
CA ALA A 58 14.29 -17.35 10.54
C ALA A 58 15.35 -17.66 9.48
N ALA A 59 15.01 -18.42 8.43
CA ALA A 59 15.90 -18.69 7.30
C ALA A 59 16.13 -17.47 6.39
N HIS A 60 15.20 -16.51 6.41
CA HIS A 60 15.23 -15.25 5.64
C HIS A 60 15.31 -14.03 6.57
N ALA A 61 16.14 -14.11 7.62
CA ALA A 61 16.15 -13.13 8.71
C ALA A 61 16.54 -11.72 8.23
N GLU A 62 17.48 -11.59 7.30
CA GLU A 62 17.90 -10.28 6.76
C GLU A 62 16.78 -9.65 5.94
N GLU A 63 16.13 -10.42 5.06
CA GLU A 63 15.02 -9.94 4.25
C GLU A 63 13.78 -9.65 5.10
N ALA A 64 13.51 -10.45 6.12
CA ALA A 64 12.41 -10.22 7.06
C ALA A 64 12.64 -8.94 7.89
N ALA A 65 13.88 -8.68 8.33
CA ALA A 65 14.24 -7.44 9.01
C ALA A 65 14.10 -6.23 8.06
N ALA A 66 14.58 -6.36 6.82
CA ALA A 66 14.43 -5.31 5.81
C ALA A 66 12.95 -5.03 5.50
N PHE A 67 12.15 -6.07 5.28
CA PHE A 67 10.72 -5.95 5.06
C PHE A 67 10.03 -5.20 6.21
N ARG A 68 10.36 -5.53 7.47
CA ARG A 68 9.74 -4.92 8.65
C ARG A 68 10.10 -3.44 8.83
N ALA A 69 11.34 -3.05 8.59
CA ALA A 69 11.84 -1.78 9.11
C ALA A 69 12.72 -0.97 8.16
N ARG A 70 13.12 -1.51 6.99
CA ARG A 70 13.91 -0.75 6.03
C ARG A 70 13.02 0.30 5.35
N PRO A 71 13.42 1.59 5.38
CA PRO A 71 12.77 2.65 4.63
C PRO A 71 12.54 2.27 3.17
N LEU A 72 11.38 2.62 2.61
CA LEU A 72 11.08 2.39 1.19
C LEU A 72 11.92 3.25 0.23
N GLY A 73 12.64 4.24 0.75
CA GLY A 73 13.40 5.16 -0.06
C GLY A 73 14.06 6.28 0.74
N SER A 74 14.62 7.24 0.02
CA SER A 74 15.29 8.44 0.53
C SER A 74 14.42 9.70 0.46
N ASP A 75 13.12 9.56 0.18
CA ASP A 75 12.10 10.61 0.33
C ASP A 75 11.21 10.33 1.54
N GLY A 76 10.83 11.39 2.25
CA GLY A 76 10.04 11.29 3.46
C GLY A 76 9.90 12.63 4.16
N ILE A 77 9.46 12.58 5.42
CA ILE A 77 9.26 13.76 6.24
C ILE A 77 10.46 13.91 7.18
N PRO A 78 11.00 15.11 7.44
CA PRO A 78 12.04 15.29 8.45
C PRO A 78 11.64 14.61 9.76
N ALA A 79 12.43 13.64 10.25
CA ALA A 79 11.97 12.74 11.31
C ALA A 79 11.65 13.48 12.61
N MET A 80 12.45 14.50 12.97
CA MET A 80 12.18 15.38 14.12
C MET A 80 10.83 16.10 14.04
N LEU A 81 10.32 16.37 12.83
CA LEU A 81 9.04 17.05 12.67
C LEU A 81 7.91 16.26 13.31
N ILE A 82 7.95 14.92 13.25
CA ILE A 82 6.92 14.06 13.85
C ILE A 82 6.83 14.32 15.35
N GLY A 83 7.97 14.31 16.06
CA GLY A 83 8.02 14.64 17.49
C GLY A 83 7.65 16.10 17.79
N ILE A 84 8.05 17.04 16.94
CA ILE A 84 7.70 18.47 17.07
C ILE A 84 6.18 18.66 16.98
N LEU A 85 5.52 18.04 16.00
CA LEU A 85 4.08 18.17 15.78
C LEU A 85 3.26 17.50 16.89
N SER A 86 3.73 16.37 17.44
CA SER A 86 3.10 15.73 18.60
C SER A 86 2.94 16.67 19.79
N GLU A 87 3.90 17.56 20.01
CA GLU A 87 3.91 18.52 21.14
C GLU A 87 3.33 19.88 20.78
N THR A 88 3.40 20.25 19.50
CA THR A 88 2.94 21.56 19.03
C THR A 88 1.44 21.56 18.78
N ALA A 89 0.89 20.45 18.29
CA ALA A 89 -0.53 20.27 18.02
C ALA A 89 -1.03 18.89 18.48
N PRO A 90 -0.94 18.57 19.79
CA PRO A 90 -1.30 17.27 20.33
C PRO A 90 -2.75 16.89 19.97
N GLU A 91 -3.69 17.83 19.99
CA GLU A 91 -5.10 17.60 19.69
C GLU A 91 -5.41 17.34 18.21
N ILE A 92 -4.43 17.59 17.33
CA ILE A 92 -4.49 17.16 15.93
C ILE A 92 -3.76 15.85 15.77
N TRP A 93 -2.61 15.72 16.42
CA TRP A 93 -1.61 14.69 16.18
C TRP A 93 -1.68 13.54 17.21
N ALA A 94 -1.06 13.72 18.39
CA ALA A 94 -0.80 12.64 19.35
C ALA A 94 -2.03 12.23 20.19
N GLU A 95 -2.87 13.18 20.55
CA GLU A 95 -4.13 12.99 21.30
C GLU A 95 -5.35 13.15 20.38
N GLY A 96 -5.10 13.57 19.14
CA GLY A 96 -6.10 13.97 18.17
C GLY A 96 -6.61 12.89 17.23
N PRO A 97 -7.42 13.29 16.24
CA PRO A 97 -7.93 12.39 15.22
C PRO A 97 -6.83 11.70 14.41
N ALA A 98 -5.62 12.27 14.30
CA ALA A 98 -4.54 11.59 13.60
C ALA A 98 -4.14 10.28 14.30
N HIS A 99 -3.98 10.28 15.64
CA HIS A 99 -3.69 9.07 16.40
C HIS A 99 -4.75 7.97 16.16
N GLN A 100 -6.02 8.36 16.11
CA GLN A 100 -7.15 7.43 15.94
C GLN A 100 -7.33 6.96 14.49
N LEU A 101 -7.14 7.85 13.51
CA LEU A 101 -7.50 7.61 12.11
C LEU A 101 -6.33 7.10 11.28
N MET A 102 -5.08 7.42 11.62
CA MET A 102 -3.92 6.97 10.85
C MET A 102 -3.56 5.51 11.14
N GLY A 103 -4.05 4.95 12.26
CA GLY A 103 -3.67 3.62 12.74
C GLY A 103 -2.17 3.44 12.96
N LEU A 104 -1.49 4.52 13.35
CA LEU A 104 -0.08 4.48 13.74
C LEU A 104 0.04 4.11 15.22
N THR A 105 0.91 3.16 15.51
CA THR A 105 1.14 2.66 16.87
C THR A 105 2.24 3.49 17.52
N PHE A 106 1.89 4.32 18.48
CA PHE A 106 2.84 5.10 19.28
C PHE A 106 3.28 4.26 20.49
N THR A 107 4.57 4.03 20.65
CA THR A 107 5.12 3.35 21.83
C THR A 107 5.18 4.35 22.99
N GLY A 108 4.07 4.50 23.71
CA GLY A 108 3.93 5.46 24.82
C GLY A 108 3.52 6.86 24.36
N VAL A 109 2.87 7.60 25.26
CA VAL A 109 2.28 8.93 25.00
C VAL A 109 3.35 10.05 24.94
N GLU A 110 4.59 9.79 25.41
CA GLU A 110 5.59 10.85 25.71
C GLU A 110 6.89 10.85 24.89
N SER A 111 7.15 9.89 24.00
CA SER A 111 8.45 9.86 23.33
C SER A 111 8.35 10.47 21.95
N GLY A 112 9.17 11.46 21.62
CA GLY A 112 9.34 12.02 20.28
C GLY A 112 9.87 11.03 19.23
N ARG A 113 9.82 9.73 19.56
CA ARG A 113 10.12 8.61 18.69
C ARG A 113 9.06 8.48 17.62
N LEU A 114 9.49 7.91 16.51
CA LEU A 114 8.61 7.56 15.42
C LEU A 114 7.61 6.48 15.87
N PRO A 115 6.35 6.56 15.41
CA PRO A 115 5.41 5.45 15.49
C PRO A 115 6.01 4.18 14.88
N GLN A 116 5.53 3.01 15.29
CA GLN A 116 6.07 1.70 14.89
C GLN A 116 6.12 1.51 13.37
N GLU A 117 5.16 2.09 12.64
CA GLU A 117 5.05 2.00 11.19
C GLU A 117 5.94 3.02 10.45
N LEU A 118 6.59 3.95 11.13
CA LEU A 118 7.51 4.91 10.53
C LEU A 118 8.95 4.59 10.92
N HIS A 119 9.83 4.59 9.94
CA HIS A 119 11.22 4.19 10.11
C HIS A 119 12.18 5.30 9.70
N LEU A 120 13.27 5.39 10.46
CA LEU A 120 14.32 6.38 10.24
C LEU A 120 15.13 6.02 8.99
N GLY A 121 15.22 6.95 8.05
CA GLY A 121 16.00 6.84 6.82
C GLY A 121 16.91 8.04 6.60
N ASN A 122 17.76 7.96 5.57
CA ASN A 122 18.59 9.08 5.14
C ASN A 122 17.90 9.78 3.96
N GLY A 123 17.66 11.09 4.07
CA GLY A 123 17.11 11.87 2.96
C GLY A 123 18.07 11.96 1.78
N SER A 124 17.55 12.11 0.55
CA SER A 124 18.33 12.25 -0.69
C SER A 124 19.39 13.36 -0.61
N ASP A 125 19.02 14.45 0.05
CA ASP A 125 19.86 15.65 0.15
C ASP A 125 20.86 15.52 1.30
N GLN A 126 20.83 14.40 2.04
CA GLN A 126 21.65 14.03 3.21
C GLN A 126 21.67 15.05 4.37
N GLU A 127 20.94 16.15 4.28
CA GLU A 127 20.88 17.17 5.33
C GLU A 127 20.18 16.63 6.57
N LEU A 128 19.02 15.97 6.44
CA LEU A 128 18.24 15.49 7.59
C LEU A 128 17.91 14.00 7.49
N LYS A 129 17.77 13.36 8.65
CA LYS A 129 17.06 12.08 8.74
C LYS A 129 15.59 12.29 8.40
N ILE A 130 15.03 11.31 7.72
CA ILE A 130 13.63 11.27 7.35
C ILE A 130 12.91 10.14 8.07
N ALA A 131 11.60 10.31 8.25
CA ALA A 131 10.66 9.26 8.60
C ALA A 131 9.88 8.88 7.34
N THR A 132 9.86 7.59 7.03
CA THR A 132 9.08 7.03 5.93
C THR A 132 8.62 5.62 6.27
N PHE A 133 7.70 5.08 5.48
CA PHE A 133 7.18 3.73 5.68
C PHE A 133 8.21 2.66 5.30
N SER A 134 7.93 1.42 5.69
CA SER A 134 8.54 0.19 5.18
C SER A 134 7.44 -0.68 4.53
N CYS A 135 7.83 -1.82 3.96
CA CYS A 135 6.84 -2.82 3.54
C CYS A 135 5.99 -3.31 4.73
N GLY A 136 6.62 -3.43 5.90
CA GLY A 136 6.00 -3.89 7.13
C GLY A 136 4.92 -2.96 7.66
N SER A 137 5.06 -1.65 7.44
CA SER A 137 4.04 -0.65 7.80
C SER A 137 2.66 -0.99 7.23
N CYS A 138 2.63 -1.48 5.98
CA CYS A 138 1.40 -1.83 5.27
C CYS A 138 1.12 -3.34 5.30
N HIS A 139 2.14 -4.18 5.38
CA HIS A 139 2.02 -5.63 5.20
C HIS A 139 2.39 -6.45 6.44
N ILE A 140 2.23 -5.86 7.63
CA ILE A 140 2.16 -6.60 8.89
C ILE A 140 0.83 -6.26 9.55
N GLY A 141 -0.10 -7.21 9.48
CA GLY A 141 -1.41 -7.11 10.11
C GLY A 141 -1.32 -7.38 11.61
N ARG A 142 -2.42 -7.13 12.33
CA ARG A 142 -2.52 -7.39 13.77
C ARG A 142 -3.87 -8.01 14.10
N VAL A 143 -3.88 -8.94 15.04
CA VAL A 143 -5.09 -9.51 15.63
C VAL A 143 -5.01 -9.42 17.14
N LEU A 144 -6.15 -9.16 17.77
CA LEU A 144 -6.30 -9.27 19.21
C LEU A 144 -6.75 -10.69 19.54
N ASP A 145 -6.07 -11.33 20.47
CA ASP A 145 -6.54 -12.59 21.03
C ASP A 145 -7.67 -12.37 22.06
N SER A 146 -8.19 -13.47 22.61
CA SER A 146 -9.26 -13.42 23.62
C SER A 146 -8.86 -12.74 24.93
N GLN A 147 -7.57 -12.52 25.17
CA GLN A 147 -7.02 -11.83 26.33
C GLN A 147 -6.69 -10.35 26.03
N GLY A 148 -6.95 -9.89 24.81
CA GLY A 148 -6.64 -8.54 24.36
C GLY A 148 -5.17 -8.34 24.00
N LEU A 149 -4.37 -9.41 23.87
CA LEU A 149 -2.98 -9.31 23.43
C LEU A 149 -2.91 -9.21 21.91
N THR A 150 -2.09 -8.28 21.44
CA THR A 150 -1.88 -8.06 20.01
C THR A 150 -0.84 -9.03 19.46
N THR A 151 -1.22 -9.81 18.45
CA THR A 151 -0.30 -10.66 17.67
C THR A 151 -0.12 -10.07 16.28
N GLU A 152 1.13 -9.86 15.88
CA GLU A 152 1.46 -9.46 14.51
C GLU A 152 1.33 -10.63 13.54
N ILE A 153 0.78 -10.35 12.36
CA ILE A 153 0.61 -11.30 11.27
C ILE A 153 1.47 -10.85 10.09
N PHE A 154 2.69 -11.38 10.04
CA PHE A 154 3.67 -11.02 9.02
C PHE A 154 3.16 -11.36 7.60
N GLY A 155 3.15 -10.38 6.69
CA GLY A 155 2.66 -10.52 5.31
C GLY A 155 1.14 -10.35 5.13
N ALA A 156 0.37 -10.19 6.22
CA ALA A 156 -1.03 -9.78 6.17
C ALA A 156 -1.15 -8.27 5.97
N PRO A 157 -2.25 -7.76 5.39
CA PRO A 157 -2.48 -6.33 5.36
C PRO A 157 -2.62 -5.75 6.77
N ASN A 158 -1.97 -4.62 7.01
CA ASN A 158 -2.26 -3.77 8.15
C ASN A 158 -3.60 -3.08 7.90
N THR A 159 -4.65 -3.54 8.59
CA THR A 159 -6.01 -3.02 8.43
C THR A 159 -6.27 -1.74 9.22
N GLN A 160 -5.29 -1.25 9.98
CA GLN A 160 -5.41 -0.04 10.80
C GLN A 160 -4.77 1.17 10.10
N ILE A 161 -3.71 0.95 9.32
CA ILE A 161 -2.97 2.06 8.71
C ILE A 161 -3.81 2.84 7.69
N ASP A 162 -3.77 4.17 7.77
CA ASP A 162 -4.36 5.07 6.78
C ASP A 162 -3.31 6.11 6.35
N THR A 163 -2.67 5.83 5.22
CA THR A 163 -1.62 6.69 4.66
C THR A 163 -2.18 8.02 4.12
N THR A 164 -3.47 8.06 3.78
CA THR A 164 -4.14 9.28 3.30
C THR A 164 -4.46 10.20 4.47
N ALA A 165 -4.94 9.64 5.59
CA ALA A 165 -5.07 10.35 6.85
C ALA A 165 -3.71 10.90 7.31
N PHE A 166 -2.65 10.08 7.28
CA PHE A 166 -1.31 10.51 7.70
C PHE A 166 -0.84 11.76 6.97
N ARG A 167 -0.94 11.73 5.63
CA ARG A 167 -0.62 12.88 4.78
C ARG A 167 -1.49 14.12 5.11
N TYR A 168 -2.80 13.93 5.29
CA TYR A 168 -3.72 15.03 5.59
C TYR A 168 -3.45 15.67 6.95
N PHE A 169 -3.29 14.87 8.01
CA PHE A 169 -3.01 15.36 9.34
C PHE A 169 -1.62 16.00 9.43
N LEU A 170 -0.66 15.56 8.63
CA LEU A 170 0.66 16.19 8.58
C LEU A 170 0.56 17.60 8.05
N TRP A 171 -0.16 17.78 6.94
CA TRP A 171 -0.49 19.11 6.42
C TRP A 171 -1.24 19.95 7.45
N LYS A 172 -2.28 19.39 8.08
CA LYS A 172 -3.11 20.11 9.07
C LYS A 172 -2.30 20.57 10.27
N ALA A 173 -1.52 19.68 10.90
CA ALA A 173 -0.69 20.01 12.05
C ALA A 173 0.45 20.97 11.69
N SER A 174 1.02 20.86 10.48
CA SER A 174 2.07 21.78 10.03
C SER A 174 1.58 23.22 9.85
N ASN A 175 0.28 23.43 9.64
CA ASN A 175 -0.32 24.75 9.52
C ASN A 175 -0.86 25.28 10.85
N ASP A 176 -0.65 24.57 11.96
CA ASP A 176 -0.96 25.08 13.29
C ASP A 176 -0.16 26.36 13.58
N GLU A 177 -0.80 27.37 14.14
CA GLU A 177 -0.18 28.67 14.44
C GLU A 177 0.93 28.55 15.49
N ARG A 178 0.88 27.52 16.35
CA ARG A 178 1.90 27.26 17.37
C ARG A 178 3.20 26.72 16.77
N LEU A 179 3.19 26.21 15.53
CA LEU A 179 4.41 25.80 14.83
C LEU A 179 5.17 27.03 14.35
N THR A 180 6.07 27.50 15.22
CA THR A 180 6.93 28.67 15.05
C THR A 180 8.39 28.30 15.19
N ALA A 181 9.29 29.12 14.65
CA ALA A 181 10.73 28.94 14.82
C ALA A 181 11.13 28.91 16.32
N SER A 182 10.53 29.78 17.13
CA SER A 182 10.75 29.80 18.59
C SER A 182 10.33 28.49 19.26
N LYS A 183 9.16 27.93 18.92
CA LYS A 183 8.71 26.63 19.43
C LYS A 183 9.67 25.51 19.04
N VAL A 184 10.10 25.47 17.77
CA VAL A 184 11.09 24.49 17.29
C VAL A 184 12.39 24.61 18.08
N THR A 185 12.94 25.83 18.19
CA THR A 185 14.19 26.08 18.93
C THR A 185 14.09 25.64 20.40
N SER A 186 13.02 26.03 21.12
CA SER A 186 12.80 25.58 22.50
C SER A 186 12.77 24.06 22.59
N MET A 187 11.99 23.39 21.73
CA MET A 187 11.93 21.93 21.75
C MET A 187 13.29 21.26 21.51
N LEU A 188 14.09 21.77 20.57
CA LEU A 188 15.41 21.20 20.26
C LEU A 188 16.45 21.48 21.37
N HIS A 189 16.21 22.44 22.26
CA HIS A 189 17.05 22.66 23.45
C HIS A 189 16.56 21.87 24.67
N ASP A 190 15.24 21.85 24.91
CA ASP A 190 14.64 21.34 26.14
C ASP A 190 14.53 19.81 26.16
N LYS A 191 14.35 19.17 24.99
CA LYS A 191 14.22 17.71 24.93
C LYS A 191 15.59 17.04 25.04
N PRO A 192 15.75 16.01 25.90
CA PRO A 192 17.04 15.31 26.06
C PRO A 192 17.48 14.64 24.75
N LEU A 193 18.79 14.42 24.60
CA LEU A 193 19.33 13.69 23.46
C LEU A 193 18.75 12.27 23.39
N GLY A 194 18.40 11.80 22.20
CA GLY A 194 17.77 10.50 21.97
C GLY A 194 16.25 10.53 22.12
N TRP A 195 15.66 11.69 22.43
CA TRP A 195 14.20 11.83 22.49
C TRP A 195 13.55 11.69 21.10
N PHE A 196 14.22 12.18 20.04
CA PHE A 196 13.69 12.11 18.68
C PHE A 196 14.03 10.80 17.99
N TYR A 197 15.30 10.39 18.03
CA TYR A 197 15.80 9.28 17.21
C TYR A 197 16.21 8.04 18.03
N GLY A 198 16.13 8.09 19.35
CA GLY A 198 16.72 7.07 20.22
C GLY A 198 18.23 7.26 20.42
N MET A 199 18.76 6.69 21.49
CA MET A 199 20.17 6.85 21.87
C MET A 199 21.14 6.18 20.90
N GLU A 200 20.64 5.19 20.17
CA GLU A 200 21.32 4.50 19.07
C GLU A 200 21.63 5.42 17.88
N HIS A 201 20.87 6.51 17.71
CA HIS A 201 21.00 7.49 16.61
C HIS A 201 21.38 8.89 17.11
N LYS A 202 22.03 8.97 18.28
CA LYS A 202 22.38 10.24 18.94
C LYS A 202 23.24 11.17 18.08
N THR A 203 24.14 10.62 17.26
CA THR A 203 25.04 11.41 16.43
C THR A 203 24.26 12.13 15.34
N GLU A 204 23.31 11.44 14.71
CA GLU A 204 22.47 12.03 13.69
C GLU A 204 21.44 12.98 14.28
N GLU A 205 20.95 12.71 15.50
CA GLU A 205 20.10 13.65 16.21
C GLU A 205 20.83 14.97 16.52
N LEU A 206 22.09 14.91 16.97
CA LEU A 206 22.89 16.13 17.22
C LEU A 206 23.11 16.94 15.93
N ARG A 207 23.43 16.27 14.83
CA ARG A 207 23.63 16.91 13.53
C ARG A 207 22.35 17.59 13.03
N ASP A 208 21.23 16.87 13.06
CA ASP A 208 19.95 17.39 12.58
C ASP A 208 19.47 18.56 13.47
N ARG A 209 19.68 18.49 14.81
CA ARG A 209 19.45 19.62 15.73
C ARG A 209 20.26 20.85 15.31
N GLN A 210 21.56 20.67 15.05
CA GLN A 210 22.45 21.76 14.67
C GLN A 210 22.01 22.42 13.35
N LEU A 211 21.61 21.61 12.36
CA LEU A 211 21.14 22.12 11.07
C LEU A 211 19.85 22.93 11.22
N ILE A 212 18.88 22.43 11.99
CA ILE A 212 17.61 23.14 12.20
C ILE A 212 17.83 24.41 13.03
N LEU A 213 18.63 24.35 14.10
CA LEU A 213 18.97 25.51 14.94
C LEU A 213 19.76 26.58 14.19
N GLY A 214 20.47 26.21 13.11
CA GLY A 214 21.16 27.16 12.24
C GLY A 214 20.20 28.10 11.50
N ASN A 215 18.97 27.66 11.19
CA ASN A 215 17.93 28.51 10.60
C ASN A 215 16.51 27.94 10.84
N PRO A 216 15.94 28.09 12.04
CA PRO A 216 14.66 27.49 12.40
C PRO A 216 13.49 28.10 11.61
N ASP A 217 13.57 29.38 11.24
CA ASP A 217 12.59 30.03 10.36
C ASP A 217 12.53 29.39 8.98
N LEU A 218 13.71 29.14 8.36
CA LEU A 218 13.79 28.45 7.07
C LEU A 218 13.22 27.03 7.16
N PHE A 219 13.49 26.31 8.25
CA PHE A 219 12.95 24.97 8.48
C PHE A 219 11.41 24.97 8.50
N VAL A 220 10.80 25.82 9.36
CA VAL A 220 9.35 25.93 9.46
C VAL A 220 8.73 26.41 8.15
N MET A 221 9.34 27.41 7.51
CA MET A 221 8.88 27.95 6.23
C MET A 221 8.87 26.87 5.14
N ARG A 222 9.96 26.11 4.98
CA ARG A 222 10.06 25.06 3.95
C ARG A 222 9.01 23.96 4.15
N ILE A 223 8.77 23.54 5.40
CA ILE A 223 7.74 22.55 5.73
C ILE A 223 6.36 23.06 5.31
N LYS A 224 5.99 24.26 5.78
CA LYS A 224 4.68 24.87 5.48
C LYS A 224 4.49 25.05 3.97
N GLN A 225 5.49 25.60 3.28
CA GLN A 225 5.45 25.79 1.82
C GLN A 225 5.29 24.47 1.07
N SER A 226 6.09 23.45 1.39
CA SER A 226 6.06 22.14 0.73
C SER A 226 4.70 21.45 0.91
N LEU A 227 4.21 21.38 2.16
CA LEU A 227 2.94 20.71 2.46
C LEU A 227 1.73 21.47 1.90
N ASN A 228 1.75 22.81 1.91
CA ASN A 228 0.69 23.62 1.30
C ASN A 228 0.68 23.53 -0.21
N ALA A 229 1.84 23.55 -0.86
CA ALA A 229 1.93 23.35 -2.31
C ALA A 229 1.39 21.97 -2.73
N ARG A 230 1.74 20.92 -1.96
CA ARG A 230 1.23 19.57 -2.20
C ARG A 230 -0.28 19.47 -1.99
N GLU A 231 -0.82 20.07 -0.93
CA GLU A 231 -2.26 20.07 -0.67
C GLU A 231 -3.04 20.88 -1.72
N ALA A 232 -2.51 22.01 -2.18
CA ALA A 232 -3.11 22.78 -3.27
C ALA A 232 -3.17 21.96 -4.57
N LEU A 233 -2.09 21.25 -4.91
CA LEU A 233 -2.04 20.36 -6.07
C LEU A 233 -3.04 19.20 -5.94
N ILE A 234 -3.17 18.60 -4.75
CA ILE A 234 -4.13 17.53 -4.48
C ILE A 234 -5.56 18.03 -4.65
N ASN A 235 -5.90 19.19 -4.06
CA ASN A 235 -7.25 19.73 -4.15
C ASN A 235 -7.61 20.13 -5.59
N ARG A 236 -6.71 20.77 -6.32
CA ARG A 236 -6.93 21.18 -7.71
C ARG A 236 -6.98 19.99 -8.68
N GLY A 237 -6.15 18.98 -8.45
CA GLY A 237 -6.13 17.76 -9.23
C GLY A 237 -7.17 16.77 -8.74
N LEU A 238 -6.76 15.91 -7.80
CA LEU A 238 -7.60 14.82 -7.31
C LEU A 238 -8.93 15.32 -6.73
N GLY A 239 -8.96 16.39 -5.92
CA GLY A 239 -10.19 16.89 -5.30
C GLY A 239 -11.25 17.37 -6.29
N GLU A 240 -10.85 18.19 -7.26
CA GLU A 240 -11.76 18.77 -8.25
C GLU A 240 -12.01 17.90 -9.48
N ARG A 241 -11.18 16.89 -9.75
CA ARG A 241 -11.28 16.08 -10.98
C ARG A 241 -11.67 14.63 -10.69
N THR A 242 -11.01 13.98 -9.74
CA THR A 242 -11.16 12.54 -9.45
C THR A 242 -12.14 12.28 -8.30
N TYR A 243 -12.02 13.00 -7.19
CA TYR A 243 -12.74 12.82 -5.93
C TYR A 243 -13.90 13.81 -5.77
N ARG A 244 -14.46 14.35 -6.87
CA ARG A 244 -15.47 15.43 -6.84
C ARG A 244 -16.63 15.17 -5.87
N HIS A 245 -17.12 13.93 -5.85
CA HIS A 245 -18.25 13.49 -5.02
C HIS A 245 -17.82 12.67 -3.79
N ALA A 246 -16.51 12.65 -3.50
CA ALA A 246 -15.92 11.84 -2.44
C ALA A 246 -14.68 12.53 -1.84
N LYS A 247 -14.69 13.87 -1.74
CA LYS A 247 -13.53 14.65 -1.28
C LYS A 247 -13.09 14.29 0.14
N ASP A 248 -14.01 13.80 0.96
CA ASP A 248 -13.70 13.35 2.31
C ASP A 248 -12.72 12.16 2.32
N LEU A 249 -12.71 11.32 1.28
CA LEU A 249 -11.73 10.24 1.14
C LEU A 249 -10.29 10.75 0.99
N LEU A 250 -10.08 12.00 0.55
CA LEU A 250 -8.74 12.62 0.51
C LEU A 250 -8.22 13.00 1.91
N ARG A 251 -9.07 12.93 2.92
CA ARG A 251 -8.74 13.19 4.34
C ARG A 251 -8.49 11.89 5.12
N GLY A 252 -8.61 10.73 4.46
CA GLY A 252 -8.54 9.41 5.08
C GLY A 252 -9.92 8.89 5.49
N GLY A 253 -9.96 8.11 6.57
CA GLY A 253 -11.18 7.45 7.06
C GLY A 253 -11.44 6.09 6.43
N VAL A 254 -10.44 5.52 5.74
CA VAL A 254 -10.51 4.19 5.12
C VAL A 254 -9.26 3.39 5.50
N PRO A 255 -9.12 3.03 6.79
CA PRO A 255 -7.95 2.30 7.26
C PRO A 255 -7.83 0.94 6.56
N GLY A 256 -6.61 0.52 6.26
CA GLY A 256 -6.31 -0.69 5.50
C GLY A 256 -6.45 -0.54 3.98
N SER A 257 -6.77 0.66 3.48
CA SER A 257 -6.89 0.95 2.07
C SER A 257 -6.00 2.13 1.65
N LEU A 258 -5.74 2.23 0.35
CA LEU A 258 -4.99 3.33 -0.27
C LEU A 258 -5.53 3.65 -1.66
N ASP A 259 -5.23 4.84 -2.15
CA ASP A 259 -5.44 5.19 -3.56
C ASP A 259 -4.34 4.53 -4.41
N ALA A 260 -4.74 3.70 -5.38
CA ALA A 260 -3.80 2.88 -6.14
C ALA A 260 -2.89 3.68 -7.09
N PHE A 261 -3.37 4.80 -7.65
CA PHE A 261 -2.73 5.45 -8.79
C PHE A 261 -2.88 6.98 -8.84
N GLY A 262 -4.00 7.52 -8.36
CA GLY A 262 -4.30 8.94 -8.43
C GLY A 262 -3.20 9.82 -7.86
N PHE A 263 -2.71 9.51 -6.65
CA PHE A 263 -1.61 10.29 -6.08
C PHE A 263 -0.29 10.12 -6.84
N THR A 264 0.02 8.92 -7.30
CA THR A 264 1.26 8.64 -8.04
C THR A 264 1.26 9.36 -9.38
N VAL A 265 0.15 9.31 -10.14
CA VAL A 265 -0.02 10.03 -11.40
C VAL A 265 0.02 11.54 -11.17
N LEU A 266 -0.65 12.03 -10.12
CA LEU A 266 -0.60 13.44 -9.75
C LEU A 266 0.83 13.88 -9.46
N SER A 267 1.58 13.14 -8.66
CA SER A 267 2.93 13.52 -8.26
C SER A 267 3.97 13.38 -9.38
N LEU A 268 3.94 12.29 -10.16
CA LEU A 268 4.99 11.97 -11.14
C LEU A 268 4.72 12.51 -12.55
N VAL A 269 3.47 12.77 -12.90
CA VAL A 269 3.12 13.19 -14.26
C VAL A 269 2.61 14.64 -14.29
N VAL A 270 1.76 15.00 -13.34
CA VAL A 270 1.19 16.35 -13.26
C VAL A 270 2.10 17.30 -12.50
N GLY A 271 2.67 16.85 -11.37
CA GLY A 271 3.55 17.61 -10.50
C GLY A 271 4.71 18.31 -11.21
N PRO A 272 5.49 17.63 -12.06
CA PRO A 272 6.60 18.25 -12.79
C PRO A 272 6.13 19.41 -13.68
N LYS A 273 4.98 19.26 -14.36
CA LYS A 273 4.42 20.32 -15.21
C LYS A 273 4.06 21.58 -14.42
N VAL A 274 3.44 21.38 -13.25
CA VAL A 274 3.09 22.49 -12.34
C VAL A 274 4.35 23.18 -11.84
N ARG A 275 5.37 22.41 -11.46
CA ARG A 275 6.66 22.95 -11.02
C ARG A 275 7.35 23.76 -12.12
N ASP A 276 7.39 23.23 -13.34
CA ASP A 276 8.07 23.87 -14.47
C ASP A 276 7.38 25.17 -14.90
N ARG A 277 6.05 25.27 -14.75
CA ARG A 277 5.28 26.51 -15.01
C ARG A 277 5.24 27.47 -13.83
N GLY A 278 5.45 26.97 -12.61
CA GLY A 278 5.21 27.73 -11.38
C GLY A 278 3.73 28.04 -11.11
N ALA A 279 2.80 27.35 -11.78
CA ALA A 279 1.37 27.62 -11.72
C ALA A 279 0.51 26.35 -11.87
N LEU A 280 -0.69 26.38 -11.27
CA LEU A 280 -1.68 25.28 -11.30
C LEU A 280 -2.65 25.36 -12.50
N ASP A 281 -2.38 26.25 -13.45
CA ASP A 281 -3.20 26.55 -14.63
C ASP A 281 -2.94 25.58 -15.80
N LEU A 282 -3.04 24.28 -15.54
CA LEU A 282 -2.96 23.29 -16.61
C LEU A 282 -4.28 23.24 -17.40
N ALA A 283 -4.18 22.93 -18.69
CA ALA A 283 -5.35 22.73 -19.55
C ALA A 283 -6.13 21.47 -19.14
N ASP A 284 -7.42 21.39 -19.53
CA ASP A 284 -8.30 20.29 -19.11
C ASP A 284 -7.83 18.91 -19.58
N ASP A 285 -7.20 18.83 -20.76
CA ASP A 285 -6.59 17.61 -21.29
C ASP A 285 -5.37 17.15 -20.49
N GLU A 286 -4.63 18.10 -19.91
CA GLU A 286 -3.51 17.79 -19.01
C GLU A 286 -4.00 17.23 -17.67
N TRP A 287 -5.16 17.67 -17.19
CA TRP A 287 -5.82 17.10 -16.01
C TRP A 287 -6.51 15.77 -16.31
N ALA A 288 -6.95 15.54 -17.55
CA ALA A 288 -7.64 14.32 -17.97
C ALA A 288 -6.78 13.05 -17.85
N ILE A 289 -5.47 13.19 -17.58
CA ILE A 289 -4.60 12.07 -17.26
C ILE A 289 -4.93 11.42 -15.91
N LEU A 290 -5.53 12.16 -14.97
CA LEU A 290 -5.92 11.63 -13.67
C LEU A 290 -7.04 10.59 -13.81
N PRO A 291 -7.17 9.64 -12.85
CA PRO A 291 -8.29 8.71 -12.82
C PRO A 291 -9.64 9.47 -12.83
N PRO A 292 -10.67 8.98 -13.54
CA PRO A 292 -11.96 9.65 -13.62
C PRO A 292 -12.78 9.56 -12.31
N ALA A 293 -12.41 8.63 -11.42
CA ALA A 293 -13.02 8.39 -10.12
C ALA A 293 -11.97 7.75 -9.18
N PRO A 294 -12.20 7.78 -7.85
CA PRO A 294 -11.24 7.28 -6.86
C PRO A 294 -10.85 5.80 -7.08
N PRO A 295 -9.58 5.46 -7.34
CA PRO A 295 -9.12 4.09 -7.46
C PRO A 295 -8.73 3.51 -6.08
N MET A 296 -9.64 3.55 -5.11
CA MET A 296 -9.39 3.03 -3.77
C MET A 296 -9.25 1.51 -3.79
N VAL A 297 -8.23 1.00 -3.10
CA VAL A 297 -7.91 -0.42 -3.01
C VAL A 297 -7.51 -0.82 -1.61
N ASP A 298 -7.84 -2.05 -1.23
CA ASP A 298 -7.33 -2.63 0.01
C ASP A 298 -5.85 -2.97 -0.13
N ILE A 299 -5.11 -2.84 0.97
CA ILE A 299 -3.76 -3.37 1.05
C ILE A 299 -3.83 -4.89 0.89
N MET A 300 -2.97 -5.44 0.05
CA MET A 300 -2.98 -6.87 -0.28
C MET A 300 -2.15 -7.69 0.72
N SER A 301 -2.50 -8.96 0.88
CA SER A 301 -1.57 -9.93 1.48
C SER A 301 -0.41 -10.24 0.53
N VAL A 302 0.78 -10.35 1.10
CA VAL A 302 2.03 -10.61 0.37
C VAL A 302 2.55 -12.04 0.56
N TRP A 303 1.69 -12.97 0.96
CA TRP A 303 2.05 -14.38 1.01
C TRP A 303 2.09 -15.02 -0.36
N GLN A 304 2.99 -15.99 -0.53
CA GLN A 304 3.11 -16.86 -1.70
C GLN A 304 3.01 -16.11 -3.04
N GLN A 305 3.69 -14.98 -3.15
CA GLN A 305 3.58 -14.14 -4.34
C GLN A 305 4.15 -14.81 -5.59
N SER A 306 5.01 -15.82 -5.46
CA SER A 306 5.48 -16.65 -6.59
C SER A 306 4.32 -17.37 -7.29
N ARG A 307 3.23 -17.63 -6.57
CA ARG A 307 2.02 -18.25 -7.12
C ARG A 307 1.17 -17.24 -7.88
N LYS A 308 1.27 -15.94 -7.61
CA LYS A 308 0.44 -14.90 -8.24
C LYS A 308 1.12 -14.35 -9.51
N HIS A 309 0.60 -14.70 -10.68
CA HIS A 309 1.20 -14.31 -11.98
C HIS A 309 0.91 -12.86 -12.38
N TYR A 310 -0.16 -12.29 -11.82
CA TYR A 310 -0.58 -10.91 -12.04
C TYR A 310 -0.56 -10.19 -10.70
N ALA A 311 0.05 -9.01 -10.68
CA ALA A 311 0.23 -8.22 -9.48
C ALA A 311 -0.61 -6.94 -9.52
N GLN A 312 -0.83 -6.36 -8.34
CA GLN A 312 -1.78 -5.27 -8.10
C GLN A 312 -3.23 -5.67 -8.40
N TRP A 313 -4.18 -4.82 -8.02
CA TRP A 313 -5.62 -5.09 -8.21
C TRP A 313 -6.08 -5.02 -9.67
N ASP A 314 -5.28 -4.40 -10.54
CA ASP A 314 -5.54 -4.27 -11.97
C ASP A 314 -4.83 -5.33 -12.82
N GLY A 315 -3.98 -6.17 -12.20
CA GLY A 315 -3.26 -7.26 -12.85
C GLY A 315 -2.27 -6.81 -13.92
N THR A 316 -1.82 -5.56 -13.91
CA THR A 316 -1.03 -5.00 -15.01
C THR A 316 0.45 -5.34 -14.94
N ILE A 317 0.95 -5.70 -13.76
CA ILE A 317 2.36 -5.99 -13.52
C ILE A 317 2.56 -7.51 -13.38
N LYS A 318 3.48 -8.07 -14.17
CA LYS A 318 3.82 -9.51 -14.14
C LYS A 318 5.17 -9.82 -13.51
N ASN A 319 6.12 -8.89 -13.62
CA ASN A 319 7.46 -9.08 -13.07
C ASN A 319 7.43 -8.86 -11.54
N PRO A 320 7.85 -9.86 -10.72
CA PRO A 320 7.79 -9.75 -9.26
C PRO A 320 8.59 -8.58 -8.67
N LEU A 321 9.76 -8.27 -9.25
CA LEU A 321 10.57 -7.13 -8.81
C LEU A 321 9.89 -5.81 -9.16
N MET A 322 9.38 -5.68 -10.39
CA MET A 322 8.66 -4.47 -10.82
C MET A 322 7.38 -4.25 -10.01
N ARG A 323 6.73 -5.32 -9.51
CA ARG A 323 5.61 -5.18 -8.56
C ARG A 323 6.06 -4.45 -7.31
N ASN A 324 7.14 -4.90 -6.68
CA ASN A 324 7.61 -4.32 -5.42
C ASN A 324 8.11 -2.89 -5.65
N ILE A 325 8.89 -2.64 -6.71
CA ILE A 325 9.31 -1.28 -7.09
C ILE A 325 8.10 -0.37 -7.33
N GLY A 326 7.06 -0.87 -8.01
CA GLY A 326 5.82 -0.11 -8.24
C GLY A 326 5.07 0.22 -6.96
N ALA A 327 5.05 -0.69 -5.98
CA ALA A 327 4.46 -0.45 -4.67
C ALA A 327 5.24 0.61 -3.88
N GLU A 328 6.58 0.53 -3.89
CA GLU A 328 7.44 1.54 -3.26
C GLU A 328 7.28 2.92 -3.91
N LEU A 329 7.19 2.97 -5.24
CA LEU A 329 6.95 4.20 -6.01
C LEU A 329 5.60 4.85 -5.65
N GLY A 330 4.58 4.06 -5.30
CA GLY A 330 3.30 4.58 -4.82
C GLY A 330 3.41 5.45 -3.57
N VAL A 331 4.37 5.10 -2.70
CA VAL A 331 4.63 5.78 -1.43
C VAL A 331 5.65 6.91 -1.59
N ILE A 332 6.80 6.61 -2.18
CA ILE A 332 7.93 7.55 -2.33
C ILE A 332 7.63 8.61 -3.39
N ARG A 333 6.94 8.23 -4.48
CA ARG A 333 6.53 9.13 -5.57
C ARG A 333 7.69 9.90 -6.20
N ASP A 334 8.87 9.28 -6.21
CA ASP A 334 10.07 9.71 -6.93
C ASP A 334 10.91 8.45 -7.25
N PRO A 335 11.11 8.10 -8.53
CA PRO A 335 11.77 6.86 -8.92
C PRO A 335 13.28 6.84 -8.66
N GLU A 336 13.91 8.01 -8.49
CA GLU A 336 15.33 8.12 -8.13
C GLU A 336 15.55 7.87 -6.64
N LYS A 337 14.51 8.05 -5.84
CA LYS A 337 14.55 7.92 -4.38
C LYS A 337 14.05 6.59 -3.84
N VAL A 338 13.52 5.69 -4.68
CA VAL A 338 13.06 4.35 -4.28
C VAL A 338 14.25 3.44 -3.93
N ASP A 339 14.16 2.68 -2.82
CA ASP A 339 15.19 1.72 -2.43
C ASP A 339 15.06 0.39 -3.19
N ARG A 340 15.65 0.35 -4.38
CA ARG A 340 15.64 -0.84 -5.25
C ARG A 340 16.27 -2.09 -4.61
N ARG A 341 17.17 -1.92 -3.63
CA ARG A 341 17.75 -3.06 -2.90
C ARG A 341 16.70 -3.64 -1.96
N ASN A 342 15.94 -2.79 -1.27
CA ASN A 342 14.81 -3.23 -0.45
C ASN A 342 13.77 -3.97 -1.32
N ALA A 343 13.42 -3.43 -2.49
CA ALA A 343 12.50 -4.10 -3.42
C ALA A 343 12.98 -5.51 -3.81
N ALA A 344 14.28 -5.69 -4.07
CA ALA A 344 14.86 -6.99 -4.42
C ALA A 344 14.82 -7.99 -3.24
N MET A 345 15.25 -7.56 -2.05
CA MET A 345 15.21 -8.39 -0.84
C MET A 345 13.78 -8.81 -0.50
N THR A 346 12.84 -7.87 -0.53
CA THR A 346 11.44 -8.14 -0.23
C THR A 346 10.79 -9.02 -1.30
N THR A 347 11.19 -8.91 -2.57
CA THR A 347 10.71 -9.80 -3.64
C THR A 347 11.09 -11.25 -3.37
N ALA A 348 12.32 -11.51 -2.93
CA ALA A 348 12.78 -12.85 -2.56
C ALA A 348 11.98 -13.40 -1.36
N LEU A 349 11.77 -12.58 -0.33
CA LEU A 349 11.02 -12.97 0.87
C LEU A 349 9.55 -13.30 0.56
N VAL A 350 8.83 -12.40 -0.10
CA VAL A 350 7.37 -12.55 -0.29
C VAL A 350 7.01 -13.59 -1.33
N GLY A 351 7.99 -14.04 -2.12
CA GLY A 351 7.83 -15.09 -3.13
C GLY A 351 7.20 -16.34 -2.53
N ASP A 352 7.81 -16.89 -1.49
CA ASP A 352 7.40 -18.16 -0.89
C ASP A 352 6.99 -18.04 0.58
N LEU A 353 6.88 -16.80 1.10
CA LEU A 353 6.40 -16.54 2.46
C LEU A 353 5.11 -17.31 2.76
N PRO A 354 5.15 -18.28 3.70
CA PRO A 354 3.96 -19.03 4.09
C PRO A 354 2.92 -18.09 4.73
N PRO A 355 1.62 -18.27 4.41
CA PRO A 355 0.57 -17.52 5.08
C PRO A 355 0.48 -17.92 6.54
N ALA A 356 0.25 -16.93 7.40
CA ALA A 356 -0.09 -17.21 8.79
C ALA A 356 -1.40 -17.99 8.85
N PRO A 357 -1.55 -18.97 9.76
CA PRO A 357 -2.83 -19.63 9.95
C PRO A 357 -3.85 -18.70 10.59
N TYR A 358 -5.13 -19.05 10.43
CA TYR A 358 -6.22 -18.37 11.13
C TYR A 358 -6.00 -18.50 12.66
N PRO A 359 -6.11 -17.41 13.43
CA PRO A 359 -5.71 -17.44 14.85
C PRO A 359 -6.75 -18.09 15.77
N PHE A 360 -8.01 -18.22 15.33
CA PHE A 360 -9.10 -18.74 16.17
C PHE A 360 -9.40 -20.21 15.90
N GLU A 361 -10.22 -20.81 16.77
CA GLU A 361 -10.68 -22.19 16.64
C GLU A 361 -11.48 -22.43 15.34
N VAL A 362 -11.32 -23.60 14.75
CA VAL A 362 -12.02 -24.00 13.51
C VAL A 362 -12.74 -25.32 13.73
N ASP A 363 -14.05 -25.33 13.47
CA ASP A 363 -14.84 -26.56 13.37
C ASP A 363 -14.47 -27.28 12.07
N MET A 364 -13.66 -28.33 12.19
CA MET A 364 -13.13 -29.07 11.05
C MET A 364 -14.23 -29.79 10.24
N ALA A 365 -15.34 -30.19 10.86
CA ALA A 365 -16.46 -30.78 10.15
C ALA A 365 -17.18 -29.73 9.29
N LYS A 366 -17.34 -28.49 9.78
CA LYS A 366 -17.83 -27.36 8.98
C LYS A 366 -16.84 -27.01 7.86
N ALA A 367 -15.54 -26.96 8.16
CA ALA A 367 -14.51 -26.65 7.17
C ALA A 367 -14.51 -27.67 6.01
N ALA A 368 -14.66 -28.96 6.30
CA ALA A 368 -14.76 -30.01 5.28
C ALA A 368 -15.97 -29.83 4.36
N ARG A 369 -17.14 -29.45 4.91
CA ARG A 369 -18.31 -29.10 4.09
C ARG A 369 -18.06 -27.86 3.22
N GLY A 370 -17.42 -26.84 3.80
CA GLY A 370 -17.01 -25.63 3.07
C GLY A 370 -16.05 -25.93 1.91
N ALA A 371 -15.11 -26.86 2.09
CA ALA A 371 -14.18 -27.29 1.04
C ALA A 371 -14.92 -27.88 -0.18
N ALA A 372 -15.94 -28.70 0.03
CA ALA A 372 -16.76 -29.25 -1.06
C ALA A 372 -17.50 -28.14 -1.84
N ILE A 373 -18.06 -27.15 -1.12
CA ILE A 373 -18.71 -26.00 -1.76
C ILE A 373 -17.69 -25.19 -2.56
N TYR A 374 -16.54 -24.87 -1.96
CA TYR A 374 -15.45 -24.15 -2.62
C TYR A 374 -15.03 -24.84 -3.93
N GLN A 375 -14.85 -26.16 -3.90
CA GLN A 375 -14.43 -26.91 -5.08
C GLN A 375 -15.46 -26.86 -6.22
N SER A 376 -16.75 -26.84 -5.88
CA SER A 376 -17.83 -26.80 -6.88
C SER A 376 -18.08 -25.41 -7.49
N VAL A 377 -17.84 -24.33 -6.72
CA VAL A 377 -18.23 -22.96 -7.09
C VAL A 377 -17.04 -22.02 -7.29
N CYS A 378 -16.09 -22.02 -6.35
CA CYS A 378 -15.06 -20.98 -6.22
C CYS A 378 -13.77 -21.31 -6.97
N SER A 379 -13.39 -22.59 -7.01
CA SER A 379 -12.14 -23.09 -7.61
C SER A 379 -11.92 -22.62 -9.05
N LYS A 380 -13.02 -22.52 -9.83
CA LYS A 380 -13.07 -22.08 -11.23
C LYS A 380 -12.35 -20.74 -11.48
N CYS A 381 -12.27 -19.87 -10.48
CA CYS A 381 -11.50 -18.63 -10.56
C CYS A 381 -10.30 -18.62 -9.60
N HIS A 382 -10.47 -19.11 -8.37
CA HIS A 382 -9.48 -18.91 -7.30
C HIS A 382 -8.28 -19.86 -7.34
N ASP A 383 -8.37 -21.01 -8.02
CA ASP A 383 -7.28 -22.01 -8.04
C ASP A 383 -6.35 -21.89 -9.26
N HIS A 384 -6.69 -21.02 -10.22
CA HIS A 384 -6.07 -21.02 -11.54
C HIS A 384 -5.24 -19.76 -11.84
N ASN A 385 -4.99 -18.90 -10.84
CA ASN A 385 -4.26 -17.63 -11.01
C ASN A 385 -4.79 -16.77 -12.16
N LEU A 386 -6.13 -16.72 -12.27
CA LEU A 386 -6.81 -16.04 -13.35
C LEU A 386 -7.03 -14.58 -13.00
N PHE A 387 -6.77 -13.69 -13.96
CA PHE A 387 -7.28 -12.33 -13.89
C PHE A 387 -8.68 -12.30 -14.48
N VAL A 388 -9.68 -12.01 -13.65
CA VAL A 388 -11.10 -12.01 -14.04
C VAL A 388 -11.52 -10.60 -14.44
N ASP A 389 -12.15 -10.48 -15.61
CA ASP A 389 -12.63 -9.18 -16.09
C ASP A 389 -13.67 -8.57 -15.14
N VAL A 390 -13.59 -7.26 -14.93
CA VAL A 390 -14.46 -6.55 -13.99
C VAL A 390 -15.94 -6.62 -14.35
N SER A 391 -16.27 -6.76 -15.65
CA SER A 391 -17.65 -6.96 -16.11
C SER A 391 -18.24 -8.28 -15.61
N VAL A 392 -17.39 -9.28 -15.34
CA VAL A 392 -17.77 -10.56 -14.75
C VAL A 392 -17.90 -10.42 -13.24
N LEU A 393 -16.95 -9.75 -12.59
CA LEU A 393 -16.93 -9.59 -11.12
C LEU A 393 -18.02 -8.66 -10.59
N ARG A 394 -18.49 -7.68 -11.38
CA ARG A 394 -19.50 -6.68 -10.99
C ARG A 394 -19.15 -5.92 -9.71
N VAL A 395 -17.86 -5.69 -9.52
CA VAL A 395 -17.28 -4.87 -8.44
C VAL A 395 -16.95 -3.47 -8.95
N ASP A 396 -16.58 -2.57 -8.04
CA ASP A 396 -16.09 -1.24 -8.42
C ASP A 396 -14.96 -1.36 -9.46
N ALA A 397 -15.16 -0.73 -10.62
CA ALA A 397 -14.23 -0.81 -11.75
C ALA A 397 -13.10 0.22 -11.70
N ASN A 398 -13.18 1.22 -10.82
CA ASN A 398 -12.21 2.31 -10.74
C ASN A 398 -10.84 1.80 -10.31
N ARG A 399 -10.75 0.81 -9.42
CA ARG A 399 -9.48 0.16 -9.07
C ARG A 399 -8.78 -0.55 -10.23
N ALA A 400 -9.55 -1.11 -11.18
CA ALA A 400 -8.99 -1.79 -12.34
C ALA A 400 -8.74 -0.84 -13.53
N LYS A 401 -9.41 0.32 -13.56
CA LYS A 401 -9.38 1.26 -14.67
C LYS A 401 -8.73 2.61 -14.35
N GLY A 402 -8.31 2.81 -13.11
CA GLY A 402 -7.74 4.07 -12.63
C GLY A 402 -6.47 4.47 -13.38
N LEU A 403 -5.66 3.49 -13.77
CA LEU A 403 -4.48 3.72 -14.60
C LEU A 403 -4.82 3.67 -16.10
N ASN A 404 -5.27 4.80 -16.64
CA ASN A 404 -5.57 4.96 -18.07
C ASN A 404 -4.29 4.95 -18.94
N SER A 405 -4.44 4.80 -20.27
CA SER A 405 -3.30 4.71 -21.20
C SER A 405 -2.38 5.95 -21.16
N PRO A 406 -2.91 7.20 -21.17
CA PRO A 406 -2.07 8.38 -20.99
C PRO A 406 -1.25 8.37 -19.69
N ALA A 407 -1.88 8.01 -18.56
CA ALA A 407 -1.21 7.93 -17.27
C ALA A 407 -0.10 6.89 -17.27
N ARG A 408 -0.35 5.72 -17.84
CA ARG A 408 0.66 4.66 -17.99
C ARG A 408 1.85 5.14 -18.81
N LEU A 409 1.60 5.79 -19.95
CA LEU A 409 2.67 6.35 -20.79
C LEU A 409 3.44 7.45 -20.06
N GLY A 410 2.75 8.30 -19.30
CA GLY A 410 3.37 9.33 -18.47
C GLY A 410 4.30 8.73 -17.42
N LEU A 411 3.85 7.70 -16.69
CA LEU A 411 4.66 7.00 -15.69
C LEU A 411 5.89 6.31 -16.33
N ILE A 412 5.72 5.67 -17.49
CA ILE A 412 6.85 5.03 -18.19
C ILE A 412 7.89 6.07 -18.66
N LYS A 413 7.46 7.24 -19.13
CA LYS A 413 8.39 8.30 -19.55
C LYS A 413 9.14 8.96 -18.39
N GLY A 414 8.55 8.93 -17.19
CA GLY A 414 9.15 9.47 -15.97
C GLY A 414 10.01 8.46 -15.21
N LEU A 415 10.02 7.18 -15.62
CA LEU A 415 10.91 6.12 -15.14
C LEU A 415 12.10 5.94 -16.08
#